data_AF-A0A2A3MY70-F1
#
_entry.id   AF-A0A2A3MY70-F1
#
_cell.length_a   1.000
_cell.length_b   1.000
_cell.length_c   1.000
_cell.angle_alpha   90.00
_cell.angle_beta   90.00
_cell.angle_gamma   90.00
#
_symmetry.space_group_name_H-M   'P 1'
#
loop_
_entity.id
_entity.type
_entity.pdbx_description
1 polymer ?
#
loop_
_entity_poly.entity_id
_entity_poly.type
_entity_poly.pdbx_seq_one_letter_code
_entity_poly.pdbx_strand_id
1 'polypeptide(L)'
;MKILSLLVAASALSTPAIAQTQAPDPARLKATVEKLVSFGTRHTLSSASNPKRGIGAARAWAAAEFARISKTCGGCLKVESVSERFTGPRVPDGADVVDVLAIQTGTGDPNQVVIIAAHIDSRVSDVMDFTSDAPGANDNGSGSALVIEAARVLAAEKFDGTIVYALLSGEEQGLLGGKLLANTAKARGWQVRAMLNNDIVGNTTGQNGRIVADRVRVFSEGIRSAEDAKAGMTRRGIGGEDDGPSRALAKAIDDIAEANPQIGLDVFAVRRPDRFGRGGDHTPLLEAGYPAVRFSVGIENYDRQHQDLRVEAGRDYGDTVKGMDFPYLAKVTALNVAALRTLARAPAAPAVVSLDGALSMDTRVFWDAVPGASAYKVFWRRADAQDWADSRVVTGATETVLKDVVVDDHFIGVAAIGKDGAASIVTFGGMAPRK
;
A
#
# COMPACT_ATOMS: atom_id res chain seq x y z
N MET A 1 -42.32 -50.93 37.05
CA MET A 1 -41.58 -49.68 36.79
C MET A 1 -40.64 -49.91 35.62
N LYS A 2 -40.96 -49.36 34.44
CA LYS A 2 -40.10 -49.42 33.24
C LYS A 2 -39.08 -48.29 33.36
N ILE A 3 -37.79 -48.64 33.43
CA ILE A 3 -36.68 -47.69 33.39
C ILE A 3 -36.33 -47.46 31.92
N LEU A 4 -36.53 -46.23 31.46
CA LEU A 4 -36.24 -45.77 30.11
C LEU A 4 -34.77 -45.30 30.08
N SER A 5 -33.90 -46.08 29.43
CA SER A 5 -32.52 -45.65 29.15
C SER A 5 -32.51 -44.74 27.92
N LEU A 6 -32.25 -43.44 28.12
CA LEU A 6 -31.94 -42.51 27.03
C LEU A 6 -30.49 -42.76 26.56
N LEU A 7 -30.32 -43.24 25.33
CA LEU A 7 -29.06 -43.10 24.61
C LEU A 7 -28.91 -41.65 24.17
N VAL A 8 -27.90 -40.96 24.69
CA VAL A 8 -27.42 -39.69 24.11
C VAL A 8 -26.42 -40.05 23.01
N ALA A 9 -26.83 -39.86 21.76
CA ALA A 9 -25.93 -39.92 20.62
C ALA A 9 -25.02 -38.68 20.65
N ALA A 10 -23.72 -38.89 20.87
CA ALA A 10 -22.72 -37.84 20.73
C ALA A 10 -22.49 -37.56 19.24
N SER A 11 -23.15 -36.52 18.73
CA SER A 11 -22.87 -35.98 17.40
C SER A 11 -21.49 -35.32 17.45
N ALA A 12 -20.48 -35.98 16.89
CA ALA A 12 -19.21 -35.34 16.58
C ALA A 12 -19.48 -34.24 15.55
N LEU A 13 -19.54 -32.98 16.01
CA LEU A 13 -19.48 -31.81 15.15
C LEU A 13 -18.11 -31.79 14.50
N SER A 14 -18.01 -32.37 13.31
CA SER A 14 -16.93 -32.10 12.38
C SER A 14 -17.01 -30.62 11.99
N THR A 15 -16.26 -29.78 12.69
CA THR A 15 -15.96 -28.41 12.25
C THR A 15 -15.33 -28.51 10.87
N PRO A 16 -15.87 -27.84 9.83
CA PRO A 16 -15.24 -27.87 8.52
C PRO A 16 -13.84 -27.25 8.66
N ALA A 17 -12.89 -27.76 7.88
CA ALA A 17 -11.48 -27.36 7.83
C ALA A 17 -11.25 -25.92 7.29
N ILE A 18 -12.14 -24.98 7.59
CA ILE A 18 -12.12 -23.57 7.20
C ILE A 18 -11.43 -22.79 8.33
N ALA A 19 -10.11 -22.91 8.47
CA ALA A 19 -9.33 -21.99 9.34
C ALA A 19 -7.80 -22.08 9.21
N GLN A 20 -7.22 -23.03 8.47
CA GLN A 20 -5.81 -23.36 8.69
C GLN A 20 -4.74 -22.50 7.97
N THR A 21 -5.04 -21.44 7.19
CA THR A 21 -3.99 -20.62 6.54
C THR A 21 -4.37 -19.14 6.26
N GLN A 22 -4.53 -18.29 7.29
CA GLN A 22 -4.73 -16.84 7.09
C GLN A 22 -3.46 -16.00 7.09
N ALA A 23 -2.32 -16.52 7.54
CA ALA A 23 -1.05 -15.79 7.42
C ALA A 23 -0.50 -15.90 5.97
N PRO A 24 0.31 -14.92 5.52
CA PRO A 24 1.09 -15.05 4.29
C PRO A 24 2.04 -16.24 4.36
N ASP A 25 2.06 -17.06 3.32
CA ASP A 25 2.86 -18.29 3.25
C ASP A 25 4.10 -18.09 2.34
N PRO A 26 5.34 -18.22 2.87
CA PRO A 26 6.56 -18.14 2.07
C PRO A 26 6.58 -19.09 0.87
N ALA A 27 6.00 -20.29 0.99
CA ALA A 27 5.97 -21.26 -0.10
C ALA A 27 5.04 -20.82 -1.24
N ARG A 28 3.90 -20.19 -0.91
CA ARG A 28 2.99 -19.60 -1.91
C ARG A 28 3.61 -18.41 -2.61
N LEU A 29 4.24 -17.53 -1.84
CA LEU A 29 4.97 -16.37 -2.37
C LEU A 29 6.06 -16.83 -3.34
N LYS A 30 6.84 -17.87 -2.97
CA LYS A 30 7.83 -18.48 -3.85
C LYS A 30 7.23 -19.03 -5.14
N ALA A 31 6.15 -19.81 -5.05
CA ALA A 31 5.50 -20.38 -6.23
C ALA A 31 4.98 -19.29 -7.18
N THR A 32 4.45 -18.19 -6.64
CA THR A 32 4.02 -17.03 -7.44
C THR A 32 5.20 -16.35 -8.12
N VAL A 33 6.30 -16.09 -7.42
CA VAL A 33 7.50 -15.47 -8.00
C VAL A 33 8.09 -16.37 -9.09
N GLU A 34 8.25 -17.67 -8.84
CA GLU A 34 8.73 -18.63 -9.83
C GLU A 34 7.82 -18.67 -11.06
N LYS A 35 6.50 -18.57 -10.85
CA LYS A 35 5.55 -18.52 -11.95
C LYS A 35 5.67 -17.24 -12.77
N LEU A 36 5.85 -16.08 -12.14
CA LEU A 36 6.09 -14.82 -12.83
C LEU A 36 7.41 -14.85 -13.61
N VAL A 37 8.48 -15.41 -13.03
CA VAL A 37 9.78 -15.61 -13.69
C VAL A 37 9.64 -16.54 -14.91
N SER A 38 8.77 -17.56 -14.84
CA SER A 38 8.58 -18.53 -15.93
C SER A 38 8.07 -17.92 -17.25
N PHE A 39 7.54 -16.70 -17.24
CA PHE A 39 7.16 -15.99 -18.46
C PHE A 39 8.36 -15.48 -19.26
N GLY A 40 9.59 -15.66 -18.75
CA GLY A 40 10.87 -15.31 -19.38
C GLY A 40 11.16 -13.82 -19.33
N THR A 41 10.29 -13.01 -19.89
CA THR A 41 10.25 -11.56 -19.69
C THR A 41 8.81 -11.12 -19.46
N ARG A 42 8.63 -10.06 -18.67
CA ARG A 42 7.36 -9.37 -18.52
C ARG A 42 7.47 -7.92 -18.98
N HIS A 43 8.45 -7.61 -19.82
CA HIS A 43 8.63 -6.27 -20.37
C HIS A 43 7.35 -5.75 -21.01
N THR A 44 7.00 -4.48 -20.80
CA THR A 44 5.72 -3.88 -21.26
C THR A 44 5.51 -3.99 -22.76
N LEU A 45 6.59 -3.89 -23.54
CA LEU A 45 6.57 -4.05 -25.01
C LEU A 45 6.67 -5.51 -25.49
N SER A 46 6.79 -6.49 -24.59
CA SER A 46 6.81 -7.91 -24.98
C SER A 46 5.43 -8.38 -25.44
N SER A 47 5.35 -9.61 -25.96
CA SER A 47 4.13 -10.12 -26.60
C SER A 47 2.88 -10.00 -25.71
N ALA A 48 1.83 -9.39 -26.26
CA ALA A 48 0.51 -9.31 -25.65
C ALA A 48 -0.36 -10.56 -25.89
N SER A 49 -0.03 -11.37 -26.90
CA SER A 49 -0.87 -12.47 -27.38
C SER A 49 -0.27 -13.86 -27.15
N ASN A 50 1.04 -13.98 -26.91
CA ASN A 50 1.65 -15.26 -26.61
C ASN A 50 1.13 -15.78 -25.26
N PRO A 51 0.57 -17.01 -25.19
CA PRO A 51 -0.04 -17.52 -23.96
C PRO A 51 0.96 -18.01 -22.90
N LYS A 52 2.26 -18.07 -23.24
CA LYS A 52 3.31 -18.66 -22.38
C LYS A 52 4.45 -17.71 -22.03
N ARG A 53 4.68 -16.66 -22.82
CA ARG A 53 5.81 -15.72 -22.66
C ARG A 53 5.32 -14.29 -22.79
N GLY A 54 5.92 -13.37 -22.03
CA GLY A 54 5.66 -11.94 -22.16
C GLY A 54 4.57 -11.43 -21.22
N ILE A 55 4.38 -10.12 -21.27
CA ILE A 55 3.46 -9.36 -20.41
C ILE A 55 2.00 -9.77 -20.61
N GLY A 56 1.59 -10.18 -21.81
CA GLY A 56 0.26 -10.74 -22.08
C GLY A 56 -0.05 -11.97 -21.24
N ALA A 57 0.84 -12.96 -21.26
CA ALA A 57 0.71 -14.20 -20.48
C ALA A 57 0.69 -13.92 -18.97
N ALA A 58 1.55 -13.01 -18.50
CA ALA A 58 1.63 -12.64 -17.09
C ALA A 58 0.33 -12.00 -16.57
N ARG A 59 -0.22 -11.02 -17.30
CA ARG A 59 -1.49 -10.35 -16.96
C ARG A 59 -2.67 -11.33 -16.97
N ALA A 60 -2.76 -12.18 -17.99
CA ALA A 60 -3.82 -13.17 -18.09
C ALA A 60 -3.78 -14.17 -16.93
N TRP A 61 -2.58 -14.63 -16.56
CA TRP A 61 -2.37 -15.51 -15.41
C TRP A 61 -2.75 -14.82 -14.09
N ALA A 62 -2.35 -13.56 -13.89
CA ALA A 62 -2.67 -12.82 -12.68
C ALA A 62 -4.18 -12.57 -12.52
N ALA A 63 -4.88 -12.23 -13.61
CA ALA A 63 -6.34 -12.11 -13.61
C ALA A 63 -7.02 -13.45 -13.25
N ALA A 64 -6.52 -14.56 -13.80
CA ALA A 64 -7.02 -15.88 -13.46
C ALA A 64 -6.78 -16.24 -11.98
N GLU A 65 -5.66 -15.79 -11.41
CA GLU A 65 -5.33 -16.01 -10.00
C GLU A 65 -6.26 -15.24 -9.07
N PHE A 66 -6.52 -13.95 -9.34
CA PHE A 66 -7.55 -13.20 -8.62
C PHE A 66 -8.94 -13.82 -8.77
N ALA A 67 -9.30 -14.31 -9.96
CA ALA A 67 -10.58 -14.99 -10.18
C ALA A 67 -10.66 -16.30 -9.37
N ARG A 68 -9.55 -17.03 -9.25
CA ARG A 68 -9.45 -18.24 -8.42
C ARG A 68 -9.63 -17.90 -6.94
N ILE A 69 -9.00 -16.83 -6.45
CA ILE A 69 -9.20 -16.31 -5.09
C ILE A 69 -10.66 -15.93 -4.87
N SER A 70 -11.26 -15.18 -5.81
CA SER A 70 -12.67 -14.76 -5.75
C SER A 70 -13.63 -15.95 -5.60
N LYS A 71 -13.37 -17.07 -6.28
CA LYS A 71 -14.19 -18.30 -6.14
C LYS A 71 -14.17 -18.87 -4.72
N THR A 72 -13.05 -18.73 -3.98
CA THR A 72 -12.95 -19.25 -2.60
C THR A 72 -13.81 -18.49 -1.59
N CYS A 73 -14.21 -17.27 -1.92
CA CYS A 73 -15.07 -16.41 -1.10
C CYS A 73 -16.47 -16.19 -1.72
N GLY A 74 -16.89 -17.03 -2.68
CA GLY A 74 -18.21 -16.94 -3.30
C GLY A 74 -18.39 -15.78 -4.28
N GLY A 75 -17.31 -15.34 -4.96
CA GLY A 75 -17.36 -14.26 -5.94
C GLY A 75 -17.18 -12.86 -5.33
N CYS A 76 -16.45 -12.75 -4.21
CA CYS A 76 -16.32 -11.50 -3.46
C CYS A 76 -15.41 -10.44 -4.13
N LEU A 77 -14.61 -10.82 -5.12
CA LEU A 77 -13.75 -9.90 -5.87
C LEU A 77 -14.29 -9.71 -7.29
N LYS A 78 -14.47 -8.44 -7.70
CA LYS A 78 -14.65 -8.07 -9.10
C LYS A 78 -13.27 -7.96 -9.75
N VAL A 79 -12.96 -8.88 -10.66
CA VAL A 79 -11.68 -8.90 -11.40
C VAL A 79 -11.89 -8.25 -12.76
N GLU A 80 -11.04 -7.29 -13.11
CA GLU A 80 -11.10 -6.59 -14.38
C GLU A 80 -9.73 -6.10 -14.83
N SER A 81 -9.60 -5.87 -16.14
CA SER A 81 -8.45 -5.20 -16.73
C SER A 81 -8.86 -3.80 -17.17
N VAL A 82 -8.07 -2.79 -16.81
CA VAL A 82 -8.21 -1.43 -17.34
C VAL A 82 -7.06 -1.15 -18.29
N SER A 83 -7.27 -0.30 -19.30
CA SER A 83 -6.26 -0.05 -20.32
C SER A 83 -6.29 1.37 -20.84
N GLU A 84 -5.11 1.90 -21.15
CA GLU A 84 -4.94 3.18 -21.84
C GLU A 84 -3.72 3.07 -22.78
N ARG A 85 -3.80 3.77 -23.92
CA ARG A 85 -2.71 3.82 -24.90
C ARG A 85 -1.79 5.00 -24.56
N PHE A 86 -0.51 4.72 -24.35
CA PHE A 86 0.50 5.73 -24.08
C PHE A 86 1.51 5.82 -25.21
N THR A 87 2.06 7.01 -25.43
CA THR A 87 3.23 7.26 -26.29
C THR A 87 4.26 8.06 -25.50
N GLY A 88 5.55 7.84 -25.78
CA GLY A 88 6.62 8.51 -25.06
C GLY A 88 8.00 7.94 -25.38
N PRO A 89 9.09 8.46 -24.78
CA PRO A 89 10.46 8.09 -25.15
C PRO A 89 10.78 6.59 -25.00
N ARG A 90 10.13 5.89 -24.06
CA ARG A 90 10.30 4.45 -23.80
C ARG A 90 9.21 3.57 -24.46
N VAL A 91 8.26 4.19 -25.13
CA VAL A 91 7.18 3.54 -25.91
C VAL A 91 6.92 4.35 -27.20
N PRO A 92 7.93 4.51 -28.07
CA PRO A 92 7.88 5.47 -29.19
C PRO A 92 6.77 5.16 -30.20
N ASP A 93 6.49 3.88 -30.45
CA ASP A 93 5.41 3.43 -31.35
C ASP A 93 4.03 3.35 -30.67
N GLY A 94 4.00 3.70 -29.39
CA GLY A 94 2.85 3.61 -28.51
C GLY A 94 2.52 2.19 -28.04
N ALA A 95 2.10 2.07 -26.79
CA ALA A 95 1.76 0.81 -26.16
C ALA A 95 0.41 0.89 -25.45
N ASP A 96 -0.39 -0.17 -25.58
CA ASP A 96 -1.60 -0.35 -24.78
C ASP A 96 -1.17 -0.92 -23.43
N VAL A 97 -1.09 -0.05 -22.42
CA VAL A 97 -0.77 -0.42 -21.05
C VAL A 97 -2.04 -0.95 -20.41
N VAL A 98 -1.91 -2.07 -19.68
CA VAL A 98 -3.06 -2.75 -19.07
C VAL A 98 -2.72 -3.12 -17.64
N ASP A 99 -3.53 -2.63 -16.71
CA ASP A 99 -3.45 -3.02 -15.31
C ASP A 99 -4.52 -4.06 -14.99
N VAL A 100 -4.20 -5.00 -14.10
CA VAL A 100 -5.13 -6.03 -13.63
C VAL A 100 -5.56 -5.66 -12.21
N LEU A 101 -6.85 -5.42 -12.04
CA LEU A 101 -7.45 -5.02 -10.76
C LEU A 101 -8.34 -6.14 -10.23
N ALA A 102 -8.22 -6.42 -8.93
CA ALA A 102 -9.25 -7.13 -8.18
C ALA A 102 -9.83 -6.20 -7.12
N ILE A 103 -11.14 -5.99 -7.18
CA ILE A 103 -11.85 -5.02 -6.35
C ILE A 103 -12.72 -5.76 -5.34
N GLN A 104 -12.41 -5.59 -4.06
CA GLN A 104 -13.22 -6.05 -2.94
C GLN A 104 -14.07 -4.88 -2.45
N THR A 105 -15.31 -4.81 -2.91
CA THR A 105 -16.23 -3.71 -2.57
C THR A 105 -16.51 -3.68 -1.07
N GLY A 106 -16.32 -2.50 -0.48
CA GLY A 106 -16.64 -2.25 0.93
C GLY A 106 -18.15 -2.28 1.20
N THR A 107 -18.52 -2.45 2.47
CA THR A 107 -19.93 -2.41 2.92
C THR A 107 -20.41 -1.00 3.26
N GLY A 108 -19.48 -0.04 3.40
CA GLY A 108 -19.75 1.38 3.62
C GLY A 108 -19.90 2.14 2.31
N ASP A 109 -19.24 3.30 2.21
CA ASP A 109 -19.14 4.05 0.95
C ASP A 109 -18.15 3.34 0.00
N PRO A 110 -18.62 2.76 -1.13
CA PRO A 110 -17.75 2.01 -2.03
C PRO A 110 -16.70 2.87 -2.75
N ASN A 111 -16.86 4.21 -2.75
CA ASN A 111 -15.87 5.13 -3.35
C ASN A 111 -14.69 5.40 -2.42
N GLN A 112 -14.75 4.94 -1.17
CA GLN A 112 -13.65 5.07 -0.23
C GLN A 112 -12.66 3.93 -0.44
N VAL A 113 -11.54 4.21 -1.08
CA VAL A 113 -10.65 3.17 -1.62
C VAL A 113 -9.32 3.13 -0.88
N VAL A 114 -8.89 1.93 -0.50
CA VAL A 114 -7.50 1.64 -0.12
C VAL A 114 -6.89 0.75 -1.20
N ILE A 115 -5.75 1.15 -1.73
CA ILE A 115 -5.07 0.46 -2.83
C ILE A 115 -3.83 -0.24 -2.29
N ILE A 116 -3.62 -1.50 -2.68
CA ILE A 116 -2.31 -2.15 -2.62
C ILE A 116 -1.86 -2.43 -4.05
N ALA A 117 -0.63 -2.06 -4.38
CA ALA A 117 -0.13 -2.12 -5.73
C ALA A 117 1.31 -2.63 -5.81
N ALA A 118 1.62 -3.23 -6.96
CA ALA A 118 2.96 -3.52 -7.41
C ALA A 118 2.95 -3.62 -8.94
N HIS A 119 4.06 -3.28 -9.58
CA HIS A 119 4.21 -3.53 -11.01
C HIS A 119 4.50 -5.01 -11.29
N ILE A 120 3.97 -5.49 -12.41
CA ILE A 120 4.11 -6.87 -12.88
C ILE A 120 5.12 -6.97 -14.02
N ASP A 121 5.48 -5.86 -14.66
CA ASP A 121 6.50 -5.86 -15.70
C ASP A 121 7.90 -6.15 -15.14
N SER A 122 8.83 -6.36 -16.05
CA SER A 122 10.25 -6.57 -15.75
C SER A 122 11.09 -6.13 -16.93
N ARG A 123 12.36 -5.82 -16.68
CA ARG A 123 13.31 -5.53 -17.75
C ARG A 123 14.72 -5.95 -17.44
N VAL A 124 15.52 -6.01 -18.50
CA VAL A 124 16.98 -6.14 -18.42
C VAL A 124 17.63 -4.75 -18.37
N SER A 125 18.94 -4.66 -18.65
CA SER A 125 19.66 -3.39 -18.54
C SER A 125 19.22 -2.35 -19.56
N ASP A 126 19.11 -2.74 -20.83
CA ASP A 126 18.50 -1.89 -21.86
C ASP A 126 16.98 -1.83 -21.66
N VAL A 127 16.47 -0.62 -21.45
CA VAL A 127 15.03 -0.35 -21.26
C VAL A 127 14.20 -0.60 -22.52
N MET A 128 14.84 -0.73 -23.68
CA MET A 128 14.18 -1.03 -24.94
C MET A 128 14.28 -2.50 -25.34
N ASP A 129 15.03 -3.34 -24.62
CA ASP A 129 15.10 -4.77 -24.89
C ASP A 129 13.91 -5.51 -24.27
N PHE A 130 12.89 -5.73 -25.10
CA PHE A 130 11.68 -6.47 -24.75
C PHE A 130 11.74 -7.96 -25.12
N THR A 131 12.89 -8.45 -25.57
CA THR A 131 13.06 -9.80 -26.11
C THR A 131 13.83 -10.71 -25.18
N SER A 132 14.91 -10.20 -24.55
CA SER A 132 15.75 -10.94 -23.63
C SER A 132 15.00 -11.44 -22.40
N ASP A 133 15.51 -12.51 -21.79
CA ASP A 133 14.97 -12.98 -20.52
C ASP A 133 15.25 -11.95 -19.42
N ALA A 134 14.16 -11.44 -18.83
CA ALA A 134 14.14 -10.52 -17.71
C ALA A 134 13.36 -11.19 -16.57
N PRO A 135 14.00 -12.07 -15.77
CA PRO A 135 13.28 -12.85 -14.76
C PRO A 135 12.51 -11.98 -13.77
N GLY A 136 13.08 -10.85 -13.34
CA GLY A 136 12.40 -9.86 -12.49
C GLY A 136 11.83 -10.49 -11.22
N ALA A 137 12.59 -11.35 -10.54
CA ALA A 137 12.11 -12.09 -9.37
C ALA A 137 11.80 -11.15 -8.20
N ASN A 138 12.67 -10.19 -7.93
CA ASN A 138 12.50 -9.18 -6.89
C ASN A 138 11.88 -7.89 -7.45
N ASP A 139 12.28 -7.47 -8.64
CA ASP A 139 11.85 -6.28 -9.41
C ASP A 139 10.99 -6.67 -10.64
N ASN A 140 9.67 -6.77 -10.53
CA ASN A 140 8.91 -6.70 -9.27
C ASN A 140 7.98 -7.89 -9.03
N GLY A 141 8.52 -9.09 -9.29
CA GLY A 141 7.86 -10.34 -8.93
C GLY A 141 7.54 -10.43 -7.43
N SER A 142 8.37 -9.83 -6.57
CA SER A 142 8.17 -9.81 -5.12
C SER A 142 6.92 -9.04 -4.70
N GLY A 143 6.76 -7.80 -5.19
CA GLY A 143 5.58 -6.98 -4.93
C GLY A 143 4.32 -7.59 -5.55
N SER A 144 4.42 -8.10 -6.79
CA SER A 144 3.30 -8.77 -7.45
C SER A 144 2.81 -10.00 -6.67
N ALA A 145 3.73 -10.82 -6.15
CA ALA A 145 3.40 -11.96 -5.30
C ALA A 145 2.72 -11.54 -3.99
N LEU A 146 3.21 -10.46 -3.38
CA LEU A 146 2.66 -9.88 -2.16
C LEU A 146 1.21 -9.40 -2.37
N VAL A 147 0.92 -8.69 -3.47
CA VAL A 147 -0.45 -8.21 -3.79
C VAL A 147 -1.42 -9.39 -3.94
N ILE A 148 -1.02 -10.44 -4.65
CA ILE A 148 -1.82 -11.65 -4.85
C ILE A 148 -2.08 -12.37 -3.52
N GLU A 149 -1.05 -12.52 -2.69
CA GLU A 149 -1.17 -13.18 -1.38
C GLU A 149 -2.02 -12.35 -0.40
N ALA A 150 -1.91 -11.01 -0.44
CA ALA A 150 -2.77 -10.13 0.34
C ALA A 150 -4.24 -10.30 -0.04
N ALA A 151 -4.56 -10.38 -1.34
CA ALA A 151 -5.92 -10.67 -1.81
C ALA A 151 -6.40 -12.04 -1.29
N ARG A 152 -5.55 -13.07 -1.33
CA ARG A 152 -5.90 -14.41 -0.80
C ARG A 152 -6.24 -14.37 0.69
N VAL A 153 -5.46 -13.62 1.47
CA VAL A 153 -5.64 -13.52 2.93
C VAL A 153 -6.92 -12.75 3.29
N LEU A 154 -7.20 -11.65 2.59
CA LEU A 154 -8.23 -10.69 2.97
C LEU A 154 -9.58 -10.87 2.25
N ALA A 155 -9.64 -11.61 1.13
CA ALA A 155 -10.85 -11.70 0.29
C ALA A 155 -12.11 -12.14 1.06
N ALA A 156 -11.99 -13.05 2.02
CA ALA A 156 -13.13 -13.52 2.81
C ALA A 156 -13.58 -12.54 3.91
N GLU A 157 -12.77 -11.53 4.24
CA GLU A 157 -13.12 -10.50 5.22
C GLU A 157 -14.07 -9.45 4.61
N LYS A 158 -14.73 -8.67 5.49
CA LYS A 158 -15.57 -7.54 5.13
C LYS A 158 -15.00 -6.27 5.74
N PHE A 159 -15.04 -5.20 4.95
CA PHE A 159 -14.44 -3.90 5.23
C PHE A 159 -15.45 -2.79 4.99
N ASP A 160 -15.30 -1.67 5.71
CA ASP A 160 -16.11 -0.47 5.44
C ASP A 160 -15.72 0.13 4.08
N GLY A 161 -14.43 0.34 3.86
CA GLY A 161 -13.85 0.79 2.60
C GLY A 161 -13.65 -0.33 1.58
N THR A 162 -13.58 0.07 0.32
CA THR A 162 -13.22 -0.81 -0.80
C THR A 162 -11.70 -1.03 -0.83
N ILE A 163 -11.27 -2.29 -1.01
CA ILE A 163 -9.87 -2.62 -1.25
C ILE A 163 -9.67 -2.91 -2.73
N VAL A 164 -8.67 -2.27 -3.34
CA VAL A 164 -8.23 -2.55 -4.71
C VAL A 164 -6.85 -3.19 -4.66
N TYR A 165 -6.77 -4.45 -5.12
CA TYR A 165 -5.52 -5.16 -5.35
C TYR A 165 -5.11 -4.94 -6.80
N ALA A 166 -4.03 -4.21 -7.03
CA ALA A 166 -3.63 -3.73 -8.36
C ALA A 166 -2.27 -4.30 -8.78
N LEU A 167 -2.24 -4.92 -9.97
CA LEU A 167 -1.00 -5.32 -10.63
C LEU A 167 -0.82 -4.44 -11.87
N LEU A 168 0.22 -3.62 -11.85
CA LEU A 168 0.42 -2.53 -12.80
C LEU A 168 1.39 -2.92 -13.89
N SER A 169 1.18 -2.46 -15.13
CA SER A 169 2.17 -2.64 -16.21
C SER A 169 2.82 -1.31 -16.58
N GLY A 170 4.04 -1.32 -17.11
CA GLY A 170 4.65 -0.11 -17.67
C GLY A 170 5.31 0.80 -16.64
N GLU A 171 5.62 0.29 -15.44
CA GLU A 171 6.46 1.02 -14.48
C GLU A 171 7.82 1.31 -15.12
N GLU A 172 8.40 0.28 -15.73
CA GLU A 172 9.75 0.32 -16.29
C GLU A 172 9.86 1.25 -17.50
N GLN A 173 8.72 1.51 -18.15
CA GLN A 173 8.57 2.39 -19.29
C GLN A 173 8.14 3.82 -18.91
N GLY A 174 8.17 4.17 -17.63
CA GLY A 174 7.95 5.53 -17.14
C GLY A 174 6.65 5.70 -16.35
N LEU A 175 6.39 4.76 -15.43
CA LEU A 175 5.27 4.78 -14.48
C LEU A 175 3.90 4.82 -15.17
N LEU A 176 3.78 4.16 -16.33
CA LEU A 176 2.57 4.23 -17.16
C LEU A 176 1.38 3.54 -16.48
N GLY A 177 1.62 2.43 -15.78
CA GLY A 177 0.61 1.74 -14.97
C GLY A 177 0.14 2.59 -13.79
N GLY A 178 1.05 3.18 -13.03
CA GLY A 178 0.68 4.16 -12.00
C GLY A 178 -0.18 5.32 -12.55
N LYS A 179 0.16 5.85 -13.74
CA LYS A 179 -0.64 6.91 -14.42
C LYS A 179 -2.03 6.40 -14.81
N LEU A 180 -2.12 5.21 -15.40
CA LEU A 180 -3.38 4.56 -15.74
C LEU A 180 -4.25 4.35 -14.49
N LEU A 181 -3.66 3.90 -13.37
CA LEU A 181 -4.39 3.72 -12.12
C LEU A 181 -4.88 5.06 -11.55
N ALA A 182 -4.07 6.11 -11.59
CA ALA A 182 -4.47 7.45 -11.16
C ALA A 182 -5.62 8.00 -12.02
N ASN A 183 -5.53 7.86 -13.34
CA ASN A 183 -6.60 8.22 -14.28
C ASN A 183 -7.88 7.42 -14.00
N THR A 184 -7.74 6.12 -13.73
CA THR A 184 -8.85 5.22 -13.38
C THR A 184 -9.53 5.65 -12.08
N ALA A 185 -8.76 5.96 -11.03
CA ALA A 185 -9.28 6.44 -9.76
C ALA A 185 -10.08 7.74 -9.93
N LYS A 186 -9.52 8.71 -10.67
CA LYS A 186 -10.19 9.97 -10.98
C LYS A 186 -11.47 9.77 -11.79
N ALA A 187 -11.43 8.97 -12.85
CA ALA A 187 -12.58 8.72 -13.71
C ALA A 187 -13.73 8.03 -12.98
N ARG A 188 -13.42 7.22 -11.97
CA ARG A 188 -14.41 6.52 -11.14
C ARG A 188 -14.91 7.32 -9.94
N GLY A 189 -14.33 8.49 -9.68
CA GLY A 189 -14.64 9.27 -8.47
C GLY A 189 -14.19 8.58 -7.19
N TRP A 190 -13.11 7.79 -7.25
CA TRP A 190 -12.56 7.15 -6.06
C TRP A 190 -11.89 8.18 -5.15
N GLN A 191 -12.31 8.15 -3.89
CA GLN A 191 -11.68 8.83 -2.77
C GLN A 191 -10.60 7.89 -2.21
N VAL A 192 -9.42 7.90 -2.82
CA VAL A 192 -8.30 7.06 -2.40
C VAL A 192 -7.79 7.56 -1.04
N ARG A 193 -7.99 6.76 0.00
CA ARG A 193 -7.54 7.03 1.37
C ARG A 193 -6.06 6.73 1.56
N ALA A 194 -5.56 5.73 0.84
CA ALA A 194 -4.18 5.29 0.88
C ALA A 194 -3.84 4.40 -0.33
N MET A 195 -2.62 4.54 -0.84
CA MET A 195 -1.99 3.57 -1.74
C MET A 195 -0.71 3.03 -1.10
N LEU A 196 -0.61 1.71 -1.02
CA LEU A 196 0.57 0.96 -0.58
C LEU A 196 1.27 0.36 -1.80
N ASN A 197 2.28 1.06 -2.35
CA ASN A 197 3.08 0.56 -3.46
C ASN A 197 4.24 -0.30 -2.95
N ASN A 198 4.40 -1.52 -3.45
CA ASN A 198 5.43 -2.47 -2.98
C ASN A 198 6.47 -2.70 -4.07
N ASP A 199 7.66 -2.11 -3.93
CA ASP A 199 8.71 -2.14 -4.95
C ASP A 199 10.09 -1.76 -4.36
N ILE A 200 11.08 -2.63 -4.30
CA ILE A 200 11.02 -4.10 -4.32
C ILE A 200 11.02 -4.59 -2.87
N VAL A 201 10.50 -5.78 -2.59
CA VAL A 201 10.18 -6.20 -1.20
C VAL A 201 10.63 -7.63 -0.86
N GLY A 202 11.51 -8.24 -1.65
CA GLY A 202 11.81 -9.67 -1.57
C GLY A 202 13.25 -10.08 -1.24
N ASN A 203 14.17 -9.16 -0.91
CA ASN A 203 15.56 -9.49 -0.57
C ASN A 203 16.03 -8.89 0.77
N THR A 204 16.98 -9.56 1.40
CA THR A 204 17.61 -9.09 2.65
C THR A 204 19.11 -8.82 2.51
N THR A 205 19.75 -9.30 1.44
CA THR A 205 21.19 -9.12 1.20
C THR A 205 21.45 -7.90 0.33
N GLY A 206 22.25 -6.96 0.82
CA GLY A 206 22.70 -5.79 0.08
C GLY A 206 23.85 -6.09 -0.89
N GLN A 207 24.14 -5.15 -1.80
CA GLN A 207 25.23 -5.28 -2.77
C GLN A 207 26.60 -5.49 -2.09
N ASN A 208 26.79 -4.95 -0.89
CA ASN A 208 28.00 -5.10 -0.08
C ASN A 208 28.00 -6.37 0.80
N GLY A 209 27.04 -7.28 0.63
CA GLY A 209 26.91 -8.50 1.42
C GLY A 209 26.27 -8.32 2.80
N ARG A 210 25.94 -7.09 3.22
CA ARG A 210 25.24 -6.85 4.49
C ARG A 210 23.82 -7.43 4.43
N ILE A 211 23.40 -8.08 5.51
CA ILE A 211 22.03 -8.61 5.65
C ILE A 211 21.20 -7.64 6.51
N VAL A 212 20.01 -7.28 6.02
CA VAL A 212 18.97 -6.53 6.74
C VAL A 212 17.65 -7.26 6.53
N ALA A 213 17.20 -7.97 7.56
CA ALA A 213 16.01 -8.84 7.53
C ALA A 213 14.95 -8.46 8.60
N ASP A 214 15.25 -7.43 9.35
CA ASP A 214 14.51 -6.90 10.50
C ASP A 214 13.86 -5.55 10.20
N ARG A 215 13.98 -5.03 8.98
CA ARG A 215 13.50 -3.69 8.61
C ARG A 215 13.02 -3.60 7.18
N VAL A 216 11.96 -2.82 6.97
CA VAL A 216 11.48 -2.37 5.67
C VAL A 216 11.50 -0.84 5.60
N ARG A 217 11.78 -0.27 4.43
CA ARG A 217 11.74 1.17 4.21
C ARG A 217 10.38 1.58 3.68
N VAL A 218 9.78 2.62 4.25
CA VAL A 218 8.52 3.19 3.77
C VAL A 218 8.75 4.65 3.39
N PHE A 219 8.80 4.92 2.09
CA PHE A 219 8.96 6.26 1.54
C PHE A 219 7.61 6.97 1.45
N SER A 220 7.61 8.27 1.71
CA SER A 220 6.42 9.12 1.65
C SER A 220 6.78 10.51 1.13
N GLU A 221 5.86 11.22 0.48
CA GLU A 221 6.07 12.66 0.25
C GLU A 221 5.76 13.48 1.50
N GLY A 222 6.45 14.60 1.68
CA GLY A 222 6.11 15.58 2.72
C GLY A 222 5.26 16.70 2.10
N ILE A 223 5.92 17.53 1.29
CA ILE A 223 5.25 18.52 0.44
C ILE A 223 4.55 17.79 -0.70
N ARG A 224 3.26 18.05 -0.88
CA ARG A 224 2.45 17.36 -1.89
C ARG A 224 2.79 17.83 -3.30
N SER A 225 3.01 16.87 -4.19
CA SER A 225 3.28 17.17 -5.62
C SER A 225 2.10 17.87 -6.30
N ALA A 226 0.88 17.59 -5.87
CA ALA A 226 -0.36 18.19 -6.38
C ALA A 226 -0.71 19.56 -5.76
N GLU A 227 0.14 20.11 -4.88
CA GLU A 227 -0.17 21.34 -4.15
C GLU A 227 -0.06 22.60 -5.03
N ASP A 228 -1.10 23.44 -5.02
CA ASP A 228 -1.03 24.76 -5.66
C ASP A 228 -0.23 25.78 -4.82
N ALA A 229 0.09 26.93 -5.43
CA ALA A 229 0.90 27.96 -4.77
C ALA A 229 0.25 28.51 -3.48
N LYS A 230 -1.07 28.57 -3.40
CA LYS A 230 -1.80 29.10 -2.24
C LYS A 230 -1.74 28.09 -1.09
N ALA A 231 -2.04 26.83 -1.35
CA ALA A 231 -1.93 25.75 -0.38
C ALA A 231 -0.48 25.61 0.12
N GLY A 232 0.51 25.77 -0.77
CA GLY A 232 1.92 25.78 -0.39
C GLY A 232 2.31 26.96 0.51
N MET A 233 1.74 28.15 0.31
CA MET A 233 1.90 29.28 1.23
C MET A 233 1.27 29.00 2.59
N THR A 234 0.06 28.43 2.61
CA THR A 234 -0.63 28.06 3.85
C THR A 234 0.19 27.04 4.64
N ARG A 235 0.66 25.97 3.99
CA ARG A 235 1.47 24.92 4.63
C ARG A 235 2.73 25.50 5.29
N ARG A 236 3.46 26.38 4.59
CA ARG A 236 4.64 27.07 5.15
C ARG A 236 4.30 27.92 6.38
N GLY A 237 3.10 28.48 6.44
CA GLY A 237 2.66 29.30 7.58
C GLY A 237 2.28 28.48 8.81
N ILE A 238 2.00 27.18 8.66
CA ILE A 238 1.53 26.30 9.75
C ILE A 238 2.51 25.18 10.12
N GLY A 239 3.68 25.11 9.47
CA GLY A 239 4.69 24.07 9.74
C GLY A 239 4.29 22.65 9.30
N GLY A 240 3.38 22.52 8.33
CA GLY A 240 2.80 21.23 7.91
C GLY A 240 3.66 20.39 6.95
N GLU A 241 4.98 20.62 6.88
CA GLU A 241 5.91 19.94 5.96
C GLU A 241 6.02 18.42 6.17
N ASP A 242 5.86 17.93 7.40
CA ASP A 242 6.08 16.53 7.77
C ASP A 242 4.80 15.78 8.19
N ASP A 243 3.62 16.37 7.94
CA ASP A 243 2.32 15.80 8.33
C ASP A 243 1.27 15.84 7.21
N GLY A 244 1.72 15.95 5.97
CA GLY A 244 0.86 15.68 4.81
C GLY A 244 0.28 14.26 4.84
N PRO A 245 -0.78 13.96 4.07
CA PRO A 245 -1.47 12.68 4.12
C PRO A 245 -0.57 11.45 3.93
N SER A 246 0.43 11.53 3.04
CA SER A 246 1.39 10.44 2.81
C SER A 246 2.36 10.24 3.99
N ARG A 247 2.71 11.32 4.73
CA ARG A 247 3.46 11.21 6.00
C ARG A 247 2.62 10.58 7.09
N ALA A 248 1.36 11.02 7.22
CA ALA A 248 0.42 10.44 8.17
C ALA A 248 0.20 8.95 7.88
N LEU A 249 0.15 8.56 6.61
CA LEU A 249 0.07 7.16 6.19
C LEU A 249 1.33 6.37 6.57
N ALA A 250 2.53 6.92 6.35
CA ALA A 250 3.78 6.26 6.76
C ALA A 250 3.88 6.08 8.29
N LYS A 251 3.50 7.09 9.08
CA LYS A 251 3.42 7.02 10.55
C LYS A 251 2.41 5.96 11.00
N ALA A 252 1.23 5.92 10.37
CA ALA A 252 0.23 4.90 10.68
C ALA A 252 0.72 3.46 10.39
N ILE A 253 1.50 3.27 9.32
CA ILE A 253 2.10 1.96 9.00
C ILE A 253 3.16 1.57 10.04
N ASP A 254 3.94 2.53 10.53
CA ASP A 254 4.92 2.35 11.59
C ASP A 254 4.23 1.94 12.91
N ASP A 255 3.23 2.70 13.35
CA ASP A 255 2.40 2.37 14.52
C ASP A 255 1.78 0.95 14.40
N ILE A 256 1.34 0.56 13.20
CA ILE A 256 0.80 -0.78 12.95
C ILE A 256 1.88 -1.84 13.07
N ALA A 257 3.11 -1.58 12.63
CA ALA A 257 4.22 -2.50 12.82
C ALA A 257 4.57 -2.66 14.30
N GLU A 258 4.66 -1.56 15.05
CA GLU A 258 4.91 -1.56 16.50
C GLU A 258 3.83 -2.31 17.28
N ALA A 259 2.55 -2.13 16.91
CA ALA A 259 1.43 -2.85 17.51
C ALA A 259 1.40 -4.34 17.13
N ASN A 260 2.22 -4.78 16.18
CA ASN A 260 2.30 -6.16 15.69
C ASN A 260 3.74 -6.70 15.74
N PRO A 261 4.38 -6.76 16.94
CA PRO A 261 5.79 -7.14 17.07
C PRO A 261 6.08 -8.55 16.56
N GLN A 262 5.08 -9.43 16.50
CA GLN A 262 5.19 -10.77 15.91
C GLN A 262 5.54 -10.79 14.41
N ILE A 263 5.33 -9.68 13.69
CA ILE A 263 5.78 -9.54 12.28
C ILE A 263 7.32 -9.53 12.22
N GLY A 264 7.97 -8.98 13.25
CA GLY A 264 9.43 -8.91 13.33
C GLY A 264 10.04 -8.05 12.22
N LEU A 265 9.41 -6.91 11.94
CA LEU A 265 9.91 -5.84 11.07
C LEU A 265 9.75 -4.48 11.76
N ASP A 266 10.83 -3.73 11.76
CA ASP A 266 10.88 -2.29 11.99
C ASP A 266 10.51 -1.54 10.70
N VAL A 267 9.72 -0.48 10.80
CA VAL A 267 9.39 0.39 9.67
C VAL A 267 10.30 1.61 9.71
N PHE A 268 11.27 1.64 8.80
CA PHE A 268 12.05 2.85 8.59
C PHE A 268 11.27 3.82 7.70
N ALA A 269 10.52 4.73 8.34
CA ALA A 269 9.78 5.79 7.69
C ALA A 269 10.76 6.80 7.04
N VAL A 270 11.01 6.64 5.74
CA VAL A 270 11.90 7.50 4.98
C VAL A 270 11.16 8.78 4.60
N ARG A 271 11.66 9.92 5.09
CA ARG A 271 11.09 11.26 4.86
C ARG A 271 11.35 11.83 3.47
N ARG A 272 11.18 11.03 2.42
CA ARG A 272 11.34 11.39 1.01
C ARG A 272 10.39 10.56 0.16
N PRO A 273 9.89 11.11 -0.97
CA PRO A 273 8.98 10.36 -1.83
C PRO A 273 9.64 9.10 -2.40
N ASP A 274 10.95 9.15 -2.69
CA ASP A 274 11.71 7.98 -3.13
C ASP A 274 13.22 8.13 -2.84
N ARG A 275 14.00 7.14 -3.28
CA ARG A 275 15.46 7.14 -3.43
C ARG A 275 15.87 8.19 -4.46
N PHE A 276 17.11 8.67 -4.35
CA PHE A 276 17.65 9.68 -5.27
C PHE A 276 17.59 9.23 -6.73
N GLY A 277 17.02 10.07 -7.59
CA GLY A 277 16.97 9.84 -9.04
C GLY A 277 16.07 8.68 -9.49
N ARG A 278 15.23 8.14 -8.59
CA ARG A 278 14.32 7.03 -8.88
C ARG A 278 12.87 7.44 -8.60
N GLY A 279 11.94 6.63 -9.08
CA GLY A 279 10.51 6.74 -8.80
C GLY A 279 9.89 5.34 -8.74
N GLY A 280 8.57 5.29 -8.62
CA GLY A 280 7.76 4.07 -8.70
C GLY A 280 6.28 4.44 -8.77
N ASP A 281 5.38 3.48 -8.91
CA ASP A 281 3.96 3.75 -9.22
C ASP A 281 3.16 4.55 -8.19
N HIS A 282 3.68 4.72 -6.96
CA HIS A 282 3.13 5.69 -6.01
C HIS A 282 3.20 7.14 -6.52
N THR A 283 4.21 7.50 -7.33
CA THR A 283 4.45 8.88 -7.78
C THR A 283 3.27 9.45 -8.59
N PRO A 284 2.72 8.78 -9.62
CA PRO A 284 1.53 9.28 -10.32
C PRO A 284 0.30 9.47 -9.41
N LEU A 285 0.13 8.67 -8.35
CA LEU A 285 -0.97 8.86 -7.40
C LEU A 285 -0.75 10.11 -6.54
N LEU A 286 0.49 10.37 -6.12
CA LEU A 286 0.86 11.61 -5.43
C LEU A 286 0.63 12.85 -6.31
N GLU A 287 1.00 12.77 -7.59
CA GLU A 287 0.76 13.82 -8.59
C GLU A 287 -0.73 14.08 -8.81
N ALA A 288 -1.57 13.04 -8.67
CA ALA A 288 -3.03 13.15 -8.69
C ALA A 288 -3.63 13.62 -7.36
N GLY A 289 -2.81 13.83 -6.32
CA GLY A 289 -3.22 14.32 -5.00
C GLY A 289 -3.70 13.25 -4.02
N TYR A 290 -3.49 11.97 -4.34
CA TYR A 290 -3.87 10.86 -3.47
C TYR A 290 -2.73 10.51 -2.49
N PRO A 291 -3.05 10.15 -1.22
CA PRO A 291 -2.04 9.69 -0.28
C PRO A 291 -1.43 8.36 -0.73
N ALA A 292 -0.10 8.31 -0.88
CA ALA A 292 0.61 7.12 -1.32
C ALA A 292 1.97 6.97 -0.65
N VAL A 293 2.38 5.72 -0.44
CA VAL A 293 3.70 5.36 0.09
C VAL A 293 4.34 4.25 -0.75
N ARG A 294 5.66 4.14 -0.66
CA ARG A 294 6.43 3.04 -1.26
C ARG A 294 7.13 2.20 -0.19
N PHE A 295 6.82 0.92 -0.16
CA PHE A 295 7.60 -0.09 0.55
C PHE A 295 8.79 -0.52 -0.30
N SER A 296 9.97 -0.58 0.32
CA SER A 296 11.18 -1.13 -0.28
C SER A 296 11.96 -1.92 0.75
N VAL A 297 12.71 -2.92 0.30
CA VAL A 297 13.65 -3.69 1.12
C VAL A 297 14.52 -2.80 2.02
N GLY A 298 14.87 -3.31 3.21
CA GLY A 298 15.76 -2.62 4.14
C GLY A 298 17.14 -2.32 3.56
N ILE A 299 17.59 -3.10 2.56
CA ILE A 299 18.84 -2.88 1.83
C ILE A 299 18.76 -3.46 0.41
N GLU A 300 19.34 -2.76 -0.56
CA GLU A 300 19.27 -3.13 -1.97
C GLU A 300 20.53 -3.81 -2.48
N ASN A 301 20.34 -4.67 -3.47
CA ASN A 301 21.41 -5.25 -4.26
C ASN A 301 21.24 -4.86 -5.74
N TYR A 302 22.08 -3.93 -6.21
CA TYR A 302 22.00 -3.40 -7.57
C TYR A 302 22.51 -4.36 -8.65
N ASP A 303 23.19 -5.46 -8.28
CA ASP A 303 23.54 -6.52 -9.24
C ASP A 303 22.31 -7.35 -9.66
N ARG A 304 21.19 -7.15 -8.95
CA ARG A 304 19.94 -7.89 -9.10
C ARG A 304 18.77 -6.96 -9.44
N GLN A 305 19.04 -5.78 -9.99
CA GLN A 305 18.01 -4.85 -10.48
C GLN A 305 18.38 -4.39 -11.88
N HIS A 306 17.48 -4.58 -12.85
CA HIS A 306 17.67 -4.18 -14.24
C HIS A 306 19.00 -4.67 -14.82
N GLN A 307 19.36 -5.93 -14.57
CA GLN A 307 20.61 -6.53 -15.03
C GLN A 307 20.34 -7.65 -16.04
N ASP A 308 21.10 -7.63 -17.13
CA ASP A 308 21.24 -8.79 -18.01
C ASP A 308 21.78 -9.99 -17.22
N LEU A 309 21.31 -11.20 -17.55
CA LEU A 309 21.81 -12.43 -16.94
C LEU A 309 23.24 -12.70 -17.39
N ARG A 310 24.21 -12.53 -16.50
CA ARG A 310 25.63 -12.79 -16.78
C ARG A 310 26.42 -13.09 -15.53
N VAL A 311 27.61 -13.66 -15.74
CA VAL A 311 28.67 -13.75 -14.72
C VAL A 311 29.85 -12.95 -15.24
N GLU A 312 30.32 -11.98 -14.45
CA GLU A 312 31.41 -11.09 -14.85
C GLU A 312 32.37 -10.95 -13.67
N ALA A 313 33.66 -11.23 -13.89
CA ALA A 313 34.69 -11.21 -12.84
C ALA A 313 34.33 -12.01 -11.56
N GLY A 314 33.63 -13.14 -11.73
CA GLY A 314 33.17 -13.99 -10.61
C GLY A 314 31.95 -13.46 -9.86
N ARG A 315 31.30 -12.40 -10.38
CA ARG A 315 30.09 -11.80 -9.81
C ARG A 315 28.87 -12.15 -10.65
N ASP A 316 27.84 -12.67 -10.00
CA ASP A 316 26.55 -13.01 -10.63
C ASP A 316 25.70 -11.74 -10.77
N TYR A 317 25.22 -11.48 -11.99
CA TYR A 317 24.27 -10.42 -12.31
C TYR A 317 22.95 -11.02 -12.79
N GLY A 318 21.85 -10.41 -12.37
CA GLY A 318 20.49 -10.82 -12.76
C GLY A 318 19.54 -10.98 -11.59
N ASP A 319 18.30 -10.53 -11.81
CA ASP A 319 17.24 -10.59 -10.79
C ASP A 319 16.52 -11.94 -10.79
N THR A 320 17.16 -12.97 -10.23
CA THR A 320 16.64 -14.33 -10.23
C THR A 320 16.11 -14.77 -8.85
N VAL A 321 15.35 -15.86 -8.83
CA VAL A 321 14.80 -16.47 -7.60
C VAL A 321 15.89 -16.78 -6.55
N LYS A 322 17.14 -17.02 -6.97
CA LYS A 322 18.30 -17.22 -6.08
C LYS A 322 18.54 -16.04 -5.14
N GLY A 323 18.18 -14.82 -5.56
CA GLY A 323 18.38 -13.60 -4.80
C GLY A 323 17.31 -13.30 -3.74
N MET A 324 16.26 -14.12 -3.69
CA MET A 324 15.06 -13.88 -2.87
C MET A 324 15.19 -14.43 -1.45
N ASP A 325 14.48 -13.77 -0.52
CA ASP A 325 14.26 -14.19 0.85
C ASP A 325 12.74 -14.24 1.10
N PHE A 326 12.16 -15.44 0.94
CA PHE A 326 10.71 -15.63 1.04
C PHE A 326 10.15 -15.51 2.46
N PRO A 327 10.86 -15.93 3.53
CA PRO A 327 10.47 -15.58 4.89
C PRO A 327 10.38 -14.07 5.11
N TYR A 328 11.35 -13.29 4.63
CA TYR A 328 11.28 -11.83 4.68
C TYR A 328 10.09 -11.28 3.87
N LEU A 329 9.89 -11.74 2.64
CA LEU A 329 8.75 -11.33 1.81
C LEU A 329 7.41 -11.61 2.51
N ALA A 330 7.28 -12.73 3.23
CA ALA A 330 6.10 -13.05 4.01
C ALA A 330 5.87 -12.07 5.16
N LYS A 331 6.92 -11.59 5.83
CA LYS A 331 6.82 -10.53 6.85
C LYS A 331 6.33 -9.21 6.25
N VAL A 332 6.90 -8.79 5.11
CA VAL A 332 6.47 -7.55 4.43
C VAL A 332 5.01 -7.67 3.94
N THR A 333 4.62 -8.86 3.48
CA THR A 333 3.23 -9.17 3.13
C THR A 333 2.31 -9.08 4.35
N ALA A 334 2.74 -9.59 5.50
CA ALA A 334 1.96 -9.55 6.74
C ALA A 334 1.73 -8.11 7.23
N LEU A 335 2.76 -7.24 7.12
CA LEU A 335 2.63 -5.83 7.43
C LEU A 335 1.64 -5.12 6.48
N ASN A 336 1.74 -5.35 5.17
CA ASN A 336 0.79 -4.80 4.20
C ASN A 336 -0.65 -5.27 4.48
N VAL A 337 -0.84 -6.55 4.81
CA VAL A 337 -2.14 -7.12 5.20
C VAL A 337 -2.69 -6.46 6.46
N ALA A 338 -1.84 -6.23 7.47
CA ALA A 338 -2.24 -5.52 8.69
C ALA A 338 -2.63 -4.06 8.39
N ALA A 339 -1.83 -3.35 7.59
CA ALA A 339 -2.10 -1.99 7.16
C ALA A 339 -3.42 -1.88 6.38
N LEU A 340 -3.63 -2.73 5.38
CA LEU A 340 -4.88 -2.80 4.62
C LEU A 340 -6.08 -3.07 5.53
N ARG A 341 -5.98 -4.05 6.43
CA ARG A 341 -7.06 -4.40 7.35
C ARG A 341 -7.44 -3.22 8.22
N THR A 342 -6.48 -2.49 8.77
CA THR A 342 -6.75 -1.30 9.61
C THR A 342 -7.37 -0.17 8.78
N LEU A 343 -6.74 0.20 7.66
CA LEU A 343 -7.15 1.36 6.86
C LEU A 343 -8.51 1.15 6.17
N ALA A 344 -8.83 -0.08 5.76
CA ALA A 344 -10.10 -0.40 5.12
C ALA A 344 -11.26 -0.61 6.12
N ARG A 345 -10.97 -0.91 7.40
CA ARG A 345 -11.97 -0.93 8.49
C ARG A 345 -12.28 0.47 9.01
N ALA A 346 -11.27 1.33 9.03
CA ALA A 346 -11.42 2.69 9.51
C ALA A 346 -12.43 3.49 8.67
N PRO A 347 -13.13 4.47 9.27
CA PRO A 347 -13.83 5.50 8.52
C PRO A 347 -12.84 6.37 7.73
N ALA A 348 -13.33 7.32 6.93
CA ALA A 348 -12.44 8.29 6.29
C ALA A 348 -11.71 9.17 7.31
N ALA A 349 -10.59 9.78 6.93
CA ALA A 349 -10.01 10.86 7.73
C ALA A 349 -10.91 12.11 7.65
N PRO A 350 -10.97 12.96 8.71
CA PRO A 350 -11.64 14.26 8.61
C PRO A 350 -11.07 15.04 7.42
N ALA A 351 -11.93 15.63 6.59
CA ALA A 351 -11.46 16.33 5.40
C ALA A 351 -10.68 17.60 5.77
N VAL A 352 -11.14 18.31 6.80
CA VAL A 352 -10.47 19.48 7.38
C VAL A 352 -10.37 19.33 8.90
N VAL A 353 -9.22 19.75 9.44
CA VAL A 353 -9.02 20.04 10.86
C VAL A 353 -8.56 21.50 10.96
N SER A 354 -9.27 22.30 11.73
CA SER A 354 -8.98 23.72 11.94
C SER A 354 -8.64 24.00 13.39
N LEU A 355 -7.65 24.86 13.60
CA LEU A 355 -7.15 25.28 14.90
C LEU A 355 -7.46 26.76 15.12
N ASP A 356 -7.82 27.10 16.36
CA ASP A 356 -7.95 28.46 16.85
C ASP A 356 -7.42 28.53 18.29
N GLY A 357 -6.44 29.39 18.52
CA GLY A 357 -5.78 29.53 19.82
C GLY A 357 -4.77 30.68 19.83
N ALA A 358 -4.88 31.60 18.87
CA ALA A 358 -3.94 32.71 18.77
C ALA A 358 -4.02 33.59 20.01
N LEU A 359 -2.86 33.90 20.60
CA LEU A 359 -2.74 34.70 21.83
C LEU A 359 -3.49 34.10 23.03
N SER A 360 -3.59 32.77 23.10
CA SER A 360 -4.27 32.01 24.14
C SER A 360 -3.37 30.89 24.66
N MET A 361 -3.54 30.52 25.94
CA MET A 361 -2.91 29.32 26.52
C MET A 361 -3.60 28.02 26.12
N ASP A 362 -4.84 28.13 25.63
CA ASP A 362 -5.66 27.01 25.19
C ASP A 362 -5.78 27.00 23.66
N THR A 363 -5.82 25.80 23.08
CA THR A 363 -6.15 25.59 21.66
C THR A 363 -7.54 24.98 21.50
N ARG A 364 -8.37 25.61 20.69
CA ARG A 364 -9.62 25.05 20.17
C ARG A 364 -9.35 24.32 18.87
N VAL A 365 -9.88 23.11 18.78
CA VAL A 365 -9.71 22.20 17.64
C VAL A 365 -11.10 21.89 17.10
N PHE A 366 -11.28 22.05 15.80
CA PHE A 366 -12.53 21.78 15.07
C PHE A 366 -12.24 20.84 13.91
N TRP A 367 -13.18 19.98 13.56
CA TRP A 367 -13.05 19.09 12.41
C TRP A 367 -14.40 18.78 11.78
N ASP A 368 -14.37 18.29 10.53
CA ASP A 368 -15.58 17.86 9.84
C ASP A 368 -16.13 16.55 10.42
N ALA A 369 -17.45 16.43 10.50
CA ALA A 369 -18.09 15.16 10.83
C ALA A 369 -17.81 14.12 9.75
N VAL A 370 -17.32 12.95 10.16
CA VAL A 370 -17.03 11.82 9.28
C VAL A 370 -18.15 10.78 9.39
N PRO A 371 -18.84 10.44 8.29
CA PRO A 371 -19.79 9.35 8.26
C PRO A 371 -19.17 8.03 8.75
N GLY A 372 -19.88 7.32 9.63
CA GLY A 372 -19.41 6.05 10.21
C GLY A 372 -18.47 6.18 11.42
N ALA A 373 -17.99 7.39 11.73
CA ALA A 373 -17.20 7.64 12.93
C ALA A 373 -18.07 7.56 14.20
N SER A 374 -17.57 6.83 15.22
CA SER A 374 -18.15 6.74 16.55
C SER A 374 -17.49 7.68 17.56
N ALA A 375 -16.23 8.04 17.29
CA ALA A 375 -15.42 8.96 18.08
C ALA A 375 -14.32 9.58 17.20
N TYR A 376 -13.58 10.52 17.76
CA TYR A 376 -12.38 11.09 17.16
C TYR A 376 -11.23 11.04 18.16
N LYS A 377 -10.01 10.84 17.67
CA LYS A 377 -8.80 10.94 18.48
C LYS A 377 -8.04 12.20 18.06
N VAL A 378 -7.93 13.13 18.98
CA VAL A 378 -7.15 14.36 18.83
C VAL A 378 -5.74 14.06 19.33
N PHE A 379 -4.74 14.31 18.52
CA PHE A 379 -3.33 14.14 18.83
C PHE A 379 -2.65 15.50 18.93
N TRP A 380 -1.64 15.60 19.79
CA TRP A 380 -0.74 16.74 19.75
C TRP A 380 0.69 16.33 20.10
N ARG A 381 1.63 17.14 19.65
CA ARG A 381 3.05 17.02 19.97
C ARG A 381 3.68 18.41 19.98
N ARG A 382 4.79 18.56 20.70
CA ARG A 382 5.60 19.77 20.61
C ARG A 382 6.08 19.99 19.17
N ALA A 383 6.24 21.25 18.77
CA ALA A 383 6.70 21.60 17.42
C ALA A 383 8.13 21.11 17.09
N ASP A 384 8.92 20.71 18.09
CA ASP A 384 10.24 20.09 17.93
C ASP A 384 10.22 18.55 17.96
N ALA A 385 9.06 17.94 18.18
CA ALA A 385 8.89 16.49 18.20
C ALA A 385 8.45 15.95 16.84
N GLN A 386 8.87 14.71 16.57
CA GLN A 386 8.60 14.02 15.32
C GLN A 386 7.23 13.33 15.32
N ASP A 387 6.98 12.55 16.37
CA ASP A 387 5.85 11.65 16.48
C ASP A 387 4.83 12.20 17.49
N TRP A 388 3.59 11.75 17.36
CA TRP A 388 2.53 12.19 18.26
C TRP A 388 2.84 11.73 19.69
N ALA A 389 2.92 12.67 20.63
CA ALA A 389 3.30 12.37 22.01
C ALA A 389 2.07 12.15 22.90
N ASP A 390 1.02 12.94 22.67
CA ASP A 390 -0.17 12.97 23.50
C ASP A 390 -1.43 12.81 22.64
N SER A 391 -2.50 12.35 23.28
CA SER A 391 -3.79 12.24 22.61
C SER A 391 -4.99 12.21 23.56
N ARG A 392 -6.17 12.51 23.01
CA ARG A 392 -7.45 12.42 23.71
C ARG A 392 -8.55 11.95 22.77
N VAL A 393 -9.40 11.03 23.26
CA VAL A 393 -10.61 10.61 22.55
C VAL A 393 -11.76 11.56 22.85
N VAL A 394 -12.51 11.94 21.82
CA VAL A 394 -13.69 12.81 21.88
C VAL A 394 -14.88 12.09 21.24
N THR A 395 -16.01 12.04 21.96
CA THR A 395 -17.24 11.36 21.53
C THR A 395 -18.39 12.34 21.41
N GLY A 396 -19.22 12.21 20.38
CA GLY A 396 -20.45 13.02 20.23
C GLY A 396 -20.24 14.50 19.92
N ALA A 397 -19.01 14.91 19.62
CA ALA A 397 -18.65 16.28 19.26
C ALA A 397 -17.64 16.31 18.12
N THR A 398 -17.63 17.41 17.37
CA THR A 398 -16.67 17.71 16.30
C THR A 398 -15.75 18.88 16.65
N GLU A 399 -15.66 19.17 17.94
CA GLU A 399 -14.79 20.20 18.49
C GLU A 399 -14.30 19.81 19.88
N THR A 400 -13.16 20.37 20.28
CA THR A 400 -12.67 20.32 21.65
C THR A 400 -11.76 21.49 21.98
N VAL A 401 -11.57 21.74 23.27
CA VAL A 401 -10.49 22.56 23.82
C VAL A 401 -9.40 21.66 24.38
N LEU A 402 -8.15 21.97 24.04
CA LEU A 402 -6.93 21.46 24.69
C LEU A 402 -6.44 22.56 25.65
N LYS A 403 -6.52 22.27 26.95
CA LYS A 403 -6.12 23.21 28.01
C LYS A 403 -4.61 23.24 28.16
N ASP A 404 -4.04 24.44 28.29
CA ASP A 404 -2.60 24.67 28.44
C ASP A 404 -1.74 24.05 27.31
N VAL A 405 -2.34 23.89 26.12
CA VAL A 405 -1.67 23.48 24.89
C VAL A 405 -1.67 24.68 23.95
N VAL A 406 -0.57 25.42 23.92
CA VAL A 406 -0.38 26.60 23.07
C VAL A 406 -0.20 26.17 21.63
N VAL A 407 -1.00 26.73 20.70
CA VAL A 407 -0.98 26.37 19.28
C VAL A 407 0.36 26.66 18.60
N ASP A 408 1.07 27.69 19.03
CA ASP A 408 2.37 28.07 18.44
C ASP A 408 3.50 27.10 18.83
N ASP A 409 3.34 26.39 19.96
CA ASP A 409 4.34 25.45 20.49
C ASP A 409 4.02 23.99 20.11
N HIS A 410 2.86 23.73 19.48
CA HIS A 410 2.36 22.38 19.25
C HIS A 410 1.79 22.18 17.85
N PHE A 411 2.09 20.99 17.31
CA PHE A 411 1.33 20.45 16.20
C PHE A 411 0.16 19.64 16.72
N ILE A 412 -0.98 19.72 16.03
CA ILE A 412 -2.23 19.05 16.40
C ILE A 412 -2.80 18.35 15.17
N GLY A 413 -3.42 17.20 15.36
CA GLY A 413 -4.12 16.48 14.29
C GLY A 413 -5.29 15.67 14.83
N VAL A 414 -6.18 15.23 13.93
CA VAL A 414 -7.36 14.44 14.31
C VAL A 414 -7.49 13.23 13.40
N ALA A 415 -7.73 12.06 14.01
CA ALA A 415 -8.19 10.85 13.32
C ALA A 415 -9.65 10.54 13.69
N ALA A 416 -10.40 9.94 12.78
CA ALA A 416 -11.72 9.41 13.05
C ALA A 416 -11.64 7.94 13.48
N ILE A 417 -12.48 7.53 14.43
CA ILE A 417 -12.51 6.16 14.97
C ILE A 417 -13.84 5.50 14.63
N GLY A 418 -13.79 4.34 13.97
CA GLY A 418 -14.94 3.50 13.67
C GLY A 418 -15.48 2.77 14.90
N LYS A 419 -16.64 2.12 14.77
CA LYS A 419 -17.29 1.38 15.88
C LYS A 419 -16.46 0.20 16.39
N ASP A 420 -15.59 -0.35 15.56
CA ASP A 420 -14.69 -1.46 15.87
C ASP A 420 -13.33 -0.97 16.43
N GLY A 421 -13.16 0.34 16.63
CA GLY A 421 -11.93 0.95 17.12
C GLY A 421 -10.89 1.23 16.04
N ALA A 422 -11.12 0.85 14.78
CA ALA A 422 -10.21 1.16 13.68
C ALA A 422 -10.15 2.69 13.45
N ALA A 423 -8.94 3.23 13.37
CA ALA A 423 -8.70 4.66 13.21
C ALA A 423 -8.20 4.99 11.80
N SER A 424 -8.66 6.12 11.26
CA SER A 424 -8.12 6.66 10.00
C SER A 424 -6.73 7.24 10.20
N ILE A 425 -6.06 7.58 9.09
CA ILE A 425 -4.85 8.41 9.15
C ILE A 425 -5.17 9.77 9.78
N VAL A 426 -4.18 10.38 10.41
CA VAL A 426 -4.33 11.69 11.05
C VAL A 426 -4.41 12.80 10.00
N THR A 427 -5.46 13.62 10.08
CA THR A 427 -5.52 14.89 9.36
C THR A 427 -4.85 15.96 10.20
N PHE A 428 -3.82 16.60 9.65
CA PHE A 428 -3.10 17.69 10.29
C PHE A 428 -3.98 18.94 10.46
N GLY A 429 -3.89 19.58 11.63
CA GLY A 429 -4.60 20.81 11.95
C GLY A 429 -3.99 22.02 11.27
N GLY A 430 -4.80 22.74 10.50
CA GLY A 430 -4.41 24.02 9.89
C GLY A 430 -5.06 25.22 10.57
N MET A 431 -4.68 26.43 10.13
CA MET A 431 -5.39 27.63 10.52
C MET A 431 -6.85 27.57 10.06
N ALA A 432 -7.77 27.97 10.94
CA ALA A 432 -9.15 28.18 10.53
C ALA A 432 -9.24 29.16 9.34
N PRO A 433 -10.17 28.96 8.38
CA PRO A 433 -10.40 29.93 7.32
C PRO A 433 -10.68 31.30 7.93
N ARG A 434 -9.93 32.33 7.51
CA ARG A 434 -10.24 33.72 7.90
C ARG A 434 -11.62 34.07 7.33
N LYS A 435 -12.57 34.40 8.21
CA LYS A 435 -13.88 34.95 7.84
C LYS A 435 -13.75 36.32 7.20
#